data_AF-A0A4R0YMD4-F1
#
_entry.id   AF-A0A4R0YMD4-F1
#
_cell.length_a   1.000
_cell.length_b   1.000
_cell.length_c   1.000
_cell.angle_alpha   90.00
_cell.angle_beta   90.00
_cell.angle_gamma   90.00
#
_symmetry.space_group_name_H-M   'P 1'
#
loop_
_entity.id
_entity.type
_entity.pdbx_description
1 polymer ?
#
loop_
_entity_poly.entity_id
_entity_poly.type
_entity_poly.pdbx_seq_one_letter_code
_entity_poly.pdbx_strand_id
1 'polypeptide(L)'
;MRADICDSDDEAAVSRFKSTLKKMGAKSLGKTWAIGVDVLDLQIGDETLRVFSDAWSVDIEGTDQLVRQVLRVFNEVGSKS
;
A
#
# COMPACT_ATOMS: atom_id res chain seq x y z
N MET A 1 3.96 -12.21 1.83
CA MET A 1 5.16 -11.37 1.91
C MET A 1 4.75 -10.03 2.46
N ARG A 2 5.56 -9.43 3.34
CA ARG A 2 5.40 -8.05 3.82
C ARG A 2 6.53 -7.18 3.29
N ALA A 3 6.24 -5.94 2.94
CA ALA A 3 7.23 -4.98 2.47
C ALA A 3 6.87 -3.55 2.90
N ASP A 4 7.90 -2.80 3.28
CA ASP A 4 7.79 -1.39 3.63
C ASP A 4 7.61 -0.57 2.34
N ILE A 5 6.76 0.46 2.40
CA ILE A 5 6.50 1.36 1.28
C ILE A 5 7.18 2.70 1.48
N CYS A 6 6.92 3.35 2.62
CA CYS A 6 7.44 4.65 2.96
C CYS A 6 7.22 4.96 4.44
N ASP A 7 7.88 6.02 4.91
CA ASP A 7 7.57 6.64 6.19
C ASP A 7 6.15 7.22 6.16
N SER A 8 5.46 7.14 7.30
CA SER A 8 4.05 7.58 7.40
C SER A 8 3.86 9.10 7.29
N ASP A 9 4.92 9.86 7.59
CA ASP A 9 4.96 11.33 7.56
C ASP A 9 5.49 11.90 6.23
N ASP A 10 6.00 11.06 5.32
CA ASP A 10 6.27 11.45 3.94
C ASP A 10 4.96 11.55 3.14
N GLU A 11 4.29 12.70 3.25
CA GLU A 11 3.02 12.97 2.58
C GLU A 11 3.07 12.75 1.06
N ALA A 12 4.23 13.04 0.44
CA ALA A 12 4.41 12.87 -0.99
C ALA A 12 4.47 11.38 -1.38
N ALA A 13 5.20 10.57 -0.62
CA ALA A 13 5.24 9.12 -0.81
C ALA A 13 3.89 8.47 -0.51
N VAL A 14 3.20 8.89 0.56
CA VAL A 14 1.85 8.40 0.89
C VAL A 14 0.86 8.74 -0.24
N SER A 15 0.89 9.95 -0.78
CA SER A 15 0.04 10.36 -1.91
C SER A 15 0.33 9.56 -3.18
N ARG A 16 1.62 9.31 -3.47
CA ARG A 16 2.06 8.45 -4.58
C ARG A 16 1.58 7.01 -4.40
N PHE A 17 1.65 6.48 -3.18
CA PHE A 17 1.19 5.14 -2.86
C PHE A 17 -0.33 5.00 -3.04
N LYS A 18 -1.12 5.95 -2.51
CA LYS A 18 -2.57 5.99 -2.74
C LYS A 18 -2.92 6.05 -4.24
N SER A 19 -2.19 6.84 -5.01
CA SER A 19 -2.35 6.92 -6.47
C SER A 19 -2.01 5.61 -7.18
N THR A 20 -0.99 4.89 -6.68
CA THR A 20 -0.59 3.57 -7.18
C THR A 20 -1.71 2.55 -6.96
N LEU A 21 -2.24 2.47 -5.74
CA LEU A 21 -3.37 1.59 -5.42
C LEU A 21 -4.59 1.89 -6.30
N LYS A 22 -4.90 3.16 -6.52
CA LYS A 22 -6.00 3.59 -7.40
C LYS A 22 -5.79 3.12 -8.85
N LYS A 23 -4.58 3.26 -9.39
CA LYS A 23 -4.24 2.80 -10.75
C LYS A 23 -4.36 1.29 -10.90
N MET A 24 -4.07 0.54 -9.84
CA MET A 24 -4.22 -0.91 -9.80
C MET A 24 -5.67 -1.36 -9.59
N GLY A 25 -6.62 -0.44 -9.47
CA GLY A 25 -8.03 -0.76 -9.29
C GLY A 25 -8.37 -1.28 -7.89
N ALA A 26 -7.57 -0.91 -6.88
CA ALA A 26 -7.80 -1.33 -5.50
C ALA A 26 -9.18 -0.89 -4.99
N LYS A 27 -9.92 -1.82 -4.38
CA LYS A 27 -11.21 -1.58 -3.74
C LYS A 27 -11.11 -1.88 -2.25
N SER A 28 -11.62 -0.99 -1.41
CA SER A 28 -11.65 -1.24 0.03
C SER A 28 -12.60 -2.37 0.38
N LEU A 29 -12.12 -3.34 1.16
CA LEU A 29 -12.92 -4.43 1.75
C LEU A 29 -13.33 -4.11 3.18
N GLY A 30 -12.49 -3.37 3.91
CA GLY A 30 -12.74 -3.01 5.29
C GLY A 30 -11.53 -2.34 5.94
N LYS A 31 -11.80 -1.58 7.00
CA LYS A 31 -10.76 -0.98 7.85
C LYS A 31 -10.90 -1.53 9.25
N THR A 32 -9.79 -1.99 9.82
CA THR A 32 -9.68 -2.39 11.22
C THR A 32 -8.68 -1.47 11.90
N TRP A 33 -9.02 -1.02 13.11
CA TRP A 33 -8.10 -0.27 13.95
C TRP A 33 -7.62 -1.15 15.09
N ALA A 34 -6.30 -1.21 15.27
CA ALA A 34 -5.66 -1.78 16.45
C ALA A 34 -4.81 -0.68 17.11
N ILE A 35 -4.46 -0.85 18.39
CA ILE A 35 -3.73 0.17 19.15
C ILE A 35 -2.45 0.58 18.39
N GLY A 36 -2.45 1.82 17.91
CA GLY A 36 -1.31 2.42 17.19
C GLY A 36 -1.16 2.01 15.72
N VAL A 37 -2.01 1.13 15.18
CA VAL A 37 -1.90 0.63 13.80
C VAL A 37 -3.27 0.61 13.12
N ASP A 38 -3.38 1.35 12.02
CA ASP A 38 -4.48 1.26 11.08
C ASP A 38 -4.23 0.11 10.09
N VAL A 39 -5.21 -0.77 9.91
CA VAL A 39 -5.17 -1.85 8.92
C VAL A 39 -6.29 -1.65 7.90
N LEU A 40 -5.94 -1.59 6.63
CA LEU A 40 -6.88 -1.47 5.52
C LEU A 40 -6.73 -2.68 4.60
N ASP A 41 -7.80 -3.48 4.48
CA ASP A 41 -7.86 -4.59 3.54
C ASP A 41 -8.41 -4.11 2.20
N LEU A 42 -7.68 -4.41 1.12
CA LEU A 42 -7.97 -4.00 -0.25
C LEU A 42 -8.09 -5.23 -1.15
N GLN A 43 -9.04 -5.20 -2.09
CA GLN A 43 -9.13 -6.15 -3.20
C GLN A 43 -8.47 -5.56 -4.45
N ILE A 44 -7.56 -6.30 -5.06
CA ILE A 44 -6.93 -5.97 -6.35
C ILE A 44 -7.05 -7.20 -7.25
N GLY A 45 -7.90 -7.13 -8.28
CA GLY A 45 -8.27 -8.32 -9.05
C GLY A 45 -8.93 -9.36 -8.14
N ASP A 46 -8.40 -10.57 -8.13
CA ASP A 46 -8.85 -11.68 -7.26
C ASP A 46 -8.00 -11.83 -5.98
N GLU A 47 -7.05 -10.92 -5.74
CA GLU A 47 -6.15 -10.98 -4.60
C GLU A 47 -6.46 -9.91 -3.55
N THR A 48 -6.12 -10.22 -2.29
CA THR A 48 -6.24 -9.28 -1.17
C THR A 48 -4.87 -8.71 -0.81
N LEU A 49 -4.80 -7.39 -0.70
CA LEU A 49 -3.66 -6.64 -0.17
C LEU A 49 -4.06 -5.99 1.15
N ARG A 50 -3.28 -6.22 2.20
CA ARG A 50 -3.43 -5.52 3.47
C ARG A 50 -2.43 -4.38 3.54
N VAL A 51 -2.89 -3.20 3.92
CA VAL A 51 -2.06 -2.03 4.19
C VAL A 51 -2.03 -1.81 5.70
N PHE A 52 -0.84 -1.68 6.26
CA PHE A 52 -0.62 -1.29 7.64
C PHE A 52 -0.10 0.13 7.64
N SER A 53 -0.65 0.98 8.50
CA SER A 53 -0.17 2.34 8.71
C SER A 53 -0.08 2.59 10.20
N ASP A 54 1.10 2.95 10.67
CA ASP A 54 1.31 3.40 12.05
C ASP A 54 1.98 4.77 12.07
N ALA A 55 2.51 5.17 13.22
CA ALA A 55 3.14 6.46 13.41
C ALA A 55 4.53 6.58 12.74
N TRP A 56 5.08 5.47 12.23
CA TRP A 56 6.42 5.41 11.68
C TRP A 56 6.39 5.03 10.21
N SER A 57 5.64 3.98 9.83
CA SER A 57 5.67 3.46 8.46
C SER A 57 4.31 3.15 7.87
N VAL A 58 4.32 3.02 6.55
CA VAL A 58 3.27 2.37 5.77
C VAL A 58 3.86 1.10 5.15
N ASP A 59 3.25 -0.04 5.47
CA ASP A 59 3.66 -1.34 4.96
C ASP A 59 2.50 -2.01 4.22
N ILE A 60 2.84 -2.99 3.39
CA ILE A 60 1.86 -3.85 2.73
C ILE A 60 2.15 -5.33 2.95
N GLU A 61 1.10 -6.13 3.01
CA GLU A 61 1.17 -7.59 3.03
C GLU A 61 0.20 -8.20 2.02
N GLY A 62 0.66 -9.23 1.33
CA GLY A 62 -0.12 -9.99 0.37
C GLY A 62 0.68 -11.16 -0.20
N THR A 63 0.25 -11.69 -1.33
CA THR A 63 1.04 -12.66 -2.08
C THR A 63 2.36 -12.02 -2.56
N ASP A 64 3.39 -12.83 -2.80
CA ASP A 64 4.67 -12.32 -3.28
C ASP A 64 4.51 -11.58 -4.64
N GLN A 65 3.72 -12.15 -5.54
CA GLN A 65 3.44 -11.56 -6.85
C GLN A 65 2.76 -10.19 -6.73
N LEU A 66 1.68 -10.08 -5.93
CA LEU A 66 0.95 -8.83 -5.78
C LEU A 66 1.81 -7.74 -5.16
N VAL A 67 2.54 -8.05 -4.09
CA VAL A 67 3.40 -7.08 -3.41
C VAL A 67 4.52 -6.60 -4.35
N ARG A 68 5.17 -7.50 -5.10
CA ARG A 68 6.17 -7.10 -6.11
C ARG A 68 5.58 -6.22 -7.21
N GLN A 69 4.35 -6.48 -7.61
CA GLN A 69 3.66 -5.66 -8.61
C GLN A 69 3.38 -4.25 -8.06
N VAL A 70 2.88 -4.14 -6.82
CA VAL A 70 2.65 -2.85 -6.16
C VAL A 70 3.95 -2.05 -6.05
N LEU A 71 5.03 -2.67 -5.59
CA LEU A 71 6.35 -2.03 -5.48
C LEU A 71 6.89 -1.55 -6.83
N ARG A 72 6.73 -2.35 -7.88
CA ARG A 72 7.13 -1.96 -9.25
C ARG A 72 6.39 -0.69 -9.69
N VAL A 73 5.05 -0.69 -9.60
CA VAL A 73 4.24 0.45 -10.04
C VAL A 73 4.53 1.69 -9.18
N PHE A 74 4.71 1.53 -7.86
CA PHE A 74 5.05 2.64 -6.95
C PHE A 74 6.35 3.34 -7.36
N ASN A 75 7.39 2.56 -7.71
CA ASN A 75 8.69 3.09 -8.13
C ASN A 75 8.66 3.68 -9.56
N GLU A 76 7.84 3.14 -10.46
CA GLU A 76 7.66 3.68 -11.81
C GLU A 76 7.00 5.06 -11.79
N VAL A 77 6.09 5.32 -10.83
CA VAL A 77 5.43 6.63 -10.70
C VAL A 77 6.42 7.74 -10.28
N GLY A 78 7.56 7.40 -9.66
CA GLY A 78 8.61 8.36 -9.31
C GLY A 78 9.65 8.59 -10.42
N SER A 79 9.68 7.76 -11.47
CA SER A 79 10.76 7.74 -12.46
C SER A 79 10.51 8.59 -13.71
N LYS A 80 9.37 9.29 -13.79
CA LYS A 80 9.12 10.30 -14.84
C LYS A 80 9.37 11.69 -14.27
N SER A 81 10.65 12.05 -14.17
CA SER A 81 11.11 13.45 -14.08
C SER A 81 11.61 13.91 -15.44
#